data_AF-A0A9P9W983-F1
#
_entry.id   AF-A0A9P9W983-F1
#
_cell.length_a   1.000
_cell.length_b   1.000
_cell.length_c   1.000
_cell.angle_alpha   90.00
_cell.angle_beta   90.00
_cell.angle_gamma   90.00
#
_symmetry.space_group_name_H-M   'P 1'
#
loop_
_entity.id
_entity.type
_entity.pdbx_description
1 polymer ?
#
loop_
_entity_poly.entity_id
_entity_poly.type
_entity_poly.pdbx_seq_one_letter_code
_entity_poly.pdbx_strand_id
1 'polypeptide(L)'
;MIPNPSNARAVVGSTVPLADNVGSWGLPEVFQQLSFINRAEEMVAKRLLREYVHLPNSTLEQVAREKERSFNHPGLQALRQEQTELRGRAMDLSRRGIRQMHISDLPEELLYDIFDRVADHCKLSEQQAAVIANSRLVCRQFNQIASRLLCQTLRVRLDRESVDSAVELMQNPLIASGVREVELELSYRPRELATNLHRYTSQFKETLELCALECDDYLQGWEPGVYEGPVCCKQPFEEYKKASDNYTVIDRAWGEYLSPSINLQDCDEKVVQYQRIIAQSYVAYRGKHEEQLSLLKEGSFVTDVVNLIAALPKMTRIWFTDKPKFGGPNSCFSWPWYCCGGSSGPSTYLNDREKLQEFLQGTQTWSEIESRLTPDAELMPARILVEVLIGIGACGVLPTLIQIKCFPRRTSPKIVAPESWNNLQTVSRRLEVVLFADKEWRAEGPISPGCQDFVDAYLGAILSGPRLERVVVRLPAPQPMSIISSPLGTTISTIHTSSLVQLSLSDISMTQNDLETLCRKLGDSMESVTLTDIVLSQGSWANPIEIIHHKLSKRCQDRKCYFTLWSPEGGEFGRKPRGMGRGSGHEFYKLGIPLASKCDQYVMGDERVTENPLRTTVAEM
;
A
#
# COMPACT_ATOMS: atom_id res chain seq x y z
N MET A 1 10.68 41.59 24.56
CA MET A 1 11.84 42.45 24.19
C MET A 1 12.44 41.86 22.92
N ILE A 2 12.39 42.61 21.82
CA ILE A 2 12.82 42.17 20.49
C ILE A 2 14.36 42.21 20.47
N PRO A 3 15.07 41.13 20.09
CA PRO A 3 16.52 41.18 19.94
C PRO A 3 16.90 42.01 18.71
N ASN A 4 17.92 42.85 18.91
CA ASN A 4 18.46 43.82 17.96
C ASN A 4 19.08 43.12 16.72
N PRO A 5 18.75 43.53 15.47
CA PRO A 5 19.29 42.94 14.23
C PRO A 5 20.81 43.10 14.03
N SER A 6 21.50 43.81 14.92
CA SER A 6 22.96 43.96 14.93
C SER A 6 23.73 42.73 15.42
N ASN A 7 23.09 41.76 16.10
CA ASN A 7 23.74 40.50 16.49
C ASN A 7 23.81 39.45 15.36
N ALA A 8 23.03 39.60 14.28
CA ALA A 8 23.05 38.66 13.16
C ALA A 8 24.30 38.80 12.26
N ARG A 9 24.94 39.98 12.24
CA ARG A 9 26.22 40.19 11.53
C ARG A 9 27.41 39.51 12.21
N ALA A 10 27.35 39.26 13.52
CA ALA A 10 28.43 38.62 14.26
C ALA A 10 28.50 37.09 14.07
N VAL A 11 27.39 36.45 13.66
CA VAL A 11 27.32 34.98 13.53
C VAL A 11 27.83 34.48 12.18
N VAL A 12 27.90 35.35 11.17
CA VAL A 12 28.44 35.05 9.82
C VAL A 12 29.79 35.75 9.57
N GLY A 13 30.17 36.70 10.42
CA GLY A 13 31.20 37.71 10.12
C GLY A 13 32.65 37.41 10.47
N SER A 14 33.09 36.17 10.75
CA SER A 14 34.52 35.97 11.07
C SER A 14 35.18 34.65 10.67
N THR A 15 34.55 33.75 9.91
CA THR A 15 35.17 32.46 9.57
C THR A 15 35.04 31.98 8.13
N VAL A 16 34.41 32.75 7.24
CA VAL A 16 34.48 32.46 5.79
C VAL A 16 35.39 33.51 5.16
N PRO A 17 36.69 33.21 4.93
CA PRO A 17 37.51 34.07 4.10
C PRO A 17 36.91 34.03 2.70
N LEU A 18 36.15 35.08 2.35
CA LEU A 18 35.81 35.39 0.97
C LEU A 18 37.14 35.57 0.25
N ALA A 19 37.44 34.66 -0.66
CA ALA A 19 38.68 34.75 -1.41
C ALA A 19 38.52 35.85 -2.45
N ASP A 20 39.16 37.00 -2.22
CA ASP A 20 39.16 38.17 -3.11
C ASP A 20 39.78 37.90 -4.50
N ASN A 21 40.10 36.64 -4.83
CA ASN A 21 40.74 36.26 -6.07
C ASN A 21 40.31 34.88 -6.59
N VAL A 22 39.01 34.58 -6.55
CA VAL A 22 38.43 33.40 -7.25
C VAL A 22 38.91 33.37 -8.71
N GLY A 23 39.13 34.56 -9.30
CA GLY A 23 39.76 34.88 -10.58
C GLY A 23 41.01 34.10 -11.00
N SER A 24 41.83 33.65 -10.05
CA SER A 24 43.13 33.00 -10.31
C SER A 24 43.20 31.52 -9.89
N TRP A 25 42.11 30.96 -9.36
CA TRP A 25 42.10 29.60 -8.84
C TRP A 25 42.14 28.55 -9.94
N GLY A 26 42.87 27.46 -9.67
CA GLY A 26 42.85 26.22 -10.43
C GLY A 26 41.69 25.30 -9.99
N LEU A 27 41.57 24.15 -10.66
CA LEU A 27 40.48 23.20 -10.43
C LEU A 27 40.47 22.61 -9.00
N PRO A 28 41.62 22.21 -8.42
CA PRO A 28 41.68 21.68 -7.05
C PRO A 28 41.21 22.70 -6.02
N GLU A 29 41.60 23.97 -6.16
CA GLU A 29 41.24 25.05 -5.23
C GLU A 29 39.73 25.33 -5.28
N VAL A 30 39.14 25.34 -6.49
CA VAL A 30 37.69 25.50 -6.67
C VAL A 30 36.90 24.34 -6.04
N PHE A 31 37.33 23.08 -6.22
CA PHE A 31 36.65 21.94 -5.60
C PHE A 31 36.81 21.89 -4.09
N GLN A 32 37.98 22.29 -3.57
CA GLN A 32 38.21 22.40 -2.14
C GLN A 32 37.26 23.44 -1.52
N GLN A 33 37.09 24.60 -2.17
CA GLN A 33 36.14 25.63 -1.72
C GLN A 33 34.69 25.17 -1.83
N LEU A 34 34.28 24.49 -2.92
CA LEU A 34 32.94 23.91 -3.04
C LEU A 34 32.65 22.91 -1.91
N SER A 35 33.62 22.07 -1.54
CA SER A 35 33.49 21.14 -0.41
C SER A 35 33.33 21.86 0.93
N PHE A 36 33.97 23.03 1.07
CA PHE A 36 33.89 23.85 2.27
C PHE A 36 32.53 24.53 2.37
N ILE A 37 32.04 25.12 1.27
CA ILE A 37 30.72 25.74 1.19
C ILE A 37 29.60 24.74 1.48
N ASN A 38 29.68 23.52 0.92
CA ASN A 38 28.68 22.48 1.21
C ASN A 38 28.63 22.13 2.71
N ARG A 39 29.79 22.03 3.37
CA ARG A 39 29.87 21.81 4.82
C ARG A 39 29.35 23.00 5.61
N ALA A 40 29.62 24.23 5.17
CA ALA A 40 29.11 25.45 5.78
C ALA A 40 27.58 25.55 5.66
N GLU A 41 27.02 25.27 4.48
CA GLU A 41 25.57 25.22 4.24
C GLU A 41 24.90 24.17 5.15
N GLU A 42 25.48 22.97 5.26
CA GLU A 42 24.97 21.92 6.14
C GLU A 42 25.02 22.32 7.62
N MET A 43 26.09 22.97 8.07
CA MET A 43 26.21 23.47 9.44
C MET A 43 25.20 24.57 9.75
N VAL A 44 25.01 25.53 8.84
CA VAL A 44 24.02 26.62 8.98
C VAL A 44 22.61 26.04 9.00
N ALA A 45 22.29 25.12 8.10
CA ALA A 45 20.99 24.44 8.05
C ALA A 45 20.71 23.65 9.34
N LYS A 46 21.70 22.88 9.85
CA LYS A 46 21.57 22.15 11.12
C LYS A 46 21.41 23.08 12.32
N ARG A 47 22.09 24.23 12.33
CA ARG A 47 21.99 25.21 13.43
C ARG A 47 20.63 25.90 13.43
N LEU A 48 20.16 26.35 12.26
CA LEU A 48 18.81 26.88 12.11
C LEU A 48 17.78 25.85 12.59
N LEU A 49 17.87 24.60 12.12
CA LEU A 49 16.97 23.52 12.56
C LEU A 49 17.00 23.30 14.09
N ARG A 50 18.15 23.41 14.76
CA ARG A 50 18.24 23.28 16.23
C ARG A 50 17.60 24.45 16.96
N GLU A 51 17.75 25.68 16.47
CA GLU A 51 17.11 26.86 17.05
C GLU A 51 15.58 26.82 16.92
N TYR A 52 15.04 26.13 15.90
CA TYR A 52 13.59 25.99 15.68
C TYR A 52 12.93 24.80 16.42
N VAL A 53 13.68 23.76 16.77
CA VAL A 53 13.13 22.53 17.41
C VAL A 53 12.71 22.73 18.88
N HIS A 54 12.89 23.92 19.45
CA HIS A 54 12.54 24.22 20.85
C HIS A 54 11.20 24.96 21.05
N LEU A 55 10.32 25.07 20.04
CA LEU A 55 8.98 25.64 20.21
C LEU A 55 7.98 24.54 20.63
N PRO A 56 7.51 24.49 21.89
CA PRO A 56 6.75 23.34 22.41
C PRO A 56 5.29 23.24 21.90
N ASN A 57 4.86 24.05 20.93
CA ASN A 57 3.46 24.16 20.49
C ASN A 57 3.29 24.71 19.05
N SER A 58 4.29 24.63 18.18
CA SER A 58 4.17 25.20 16.82
C SER A 58 3.34 24.32 15.89
N THR A 59 2.35 24.90 15.21
CA THR A 59 1.55 24.20 14.19
C THR A 59 2.37 23.86 12.94
N LEU A 60 1.97 22.85 12.17
CA LEU A 60 2.63 22.46 10.90
C LEU A 60 2.80 23.64 9.92
N GLU A 61 1.84 24.58 9.90
CA GLU A 61 1.93 25.80 9.09
C GLU A 61 3.00 26.78 9.59
N GLN A 62 3.21 26.88 10.90
CA GLN A 62 4.30 27.70 11.46
C GLN A 62 5.66 27.08 11.14
N VAL A 63 5.79 25.76 11.26
CA VAL A 63 6.99 25.03 10.84
C VAL A 63 7.25 25.20 9.34
N ALA A 64 6.21 25.18 8.50
CA ALA A 64 6.35 25.41 7.06
C ALA A 64 6.78 26.85 6.72
N ARG A 65 6.15 27.87 7.33
CA ARG A 65 6.52 29.29 7.14
C ARG A 65 7.92 29.60 7.66
N GLU A 66 8.35 28.97 8.74
CA GLU A 66 9.71 29.13 9.29
C GLU A 66 10.75 28.35 8.49
N LYS A 67 10.40 27.19 7.95
CA LYS A 67 11.23 26.48 6.97
C LYS A 67 11.42 27.34 5.72
N GLU A 68 10.38 28.01 5.25
CA GLU A 68 10.45 28.97 4.14
C GLU A 68 11.32 30.19 4.47
N ARG A 69 11.24 30.74 5.70
CA ARG A 69 12.16 31.79 6.17
C ARG A 69 13.61 31.34 6.26
N SER A 70 13.85 30.09 6.71
CA SER A 70 15.21 29.53 6.74
C SER A 70 15.77 29.32 5.33
N PHE A 71 14.93 28.93 4.36
CA PHE A 71 15.30 28.83 2.95
C PHE A 71 15.70 30.18 2.33
N ASN A 72 15.13 31.28 2.83
CA ASN A 72 15.41 32.65 2.43
C ASN A 72 16.43 33.36 3.34
N HIS A 73 17.16 32.63 4.17
CA HIS A 73 18.15 33.24 5.05
C HIS A 73 19.29 33.88 4.23
N PRO A 74 19.64 35.16 4.45
CA PRO A 74 20.63 35.88 3.63
C PRO A 74 22.00 35.18 3.56
N GLY A 75 22.43 34.55 4.67
CA GLY A 75 23.67 33.77 4.71
C GLY A 75 23.65 32.50 3.84
N LEU A 76 22.49 31.85 3.72
CA LEU A 76 22.34 30.68 2.84
C LEU A 76 22.25 31.11 1.37
N GLN A 77 21.61 32.24 1.08
CA GLN A 77 21.58 32.80 -0.27
C GLN A 77 22.99 33.19 -0.74
N ALA A 78 23.80 33.82 0.12
CA ALA A 78 25.18 34.16 -0.20
C ALA A 78 26.04 32.91 -0.49
N LEU A 79 25.95 31.88 0.35
CA LEU A 79 26.65 30.61 0.13
C LEU A 79 26.22 29.92 -1.18
N ARG A 80 24.93 29.94 -1.51
CA ARG A 80 24.41 29.37 -2.77
C ARG A 80 24.85 30.16 -4.00
N GLN A 81 24.92 31.49 -3.89
CA GLN A 81 25.44 32.32 -4.97
C GLN A 81 26.93 32.02 -5.21
N GLU A 82 27.73 31.97 -4.16
CA GLU A 82 29.15 31.60 -4.25
C GLU A 82 29.33 30.17 -4.79
N GLN A 83 28.50 29.21 -4.35
CA GLN A 83 28.47 27.86 -4.90
C GLN A 83 28.17 27.85 -6.41
N THR A 84 27.25 28.71 -6.86
CA THR A 84 26.88 28.83 -8.27
C THR A 84 28.03 29.41 -9.09
N GLU A 85 28.70 30.45 -8.60
CA GLU A 85 29.87 31.06 -9.23
C GLU A 85 31.05 30.09 -9.31
N LEU A 86 31.35 29.38 -8.22
CA LEU A 86 32.41 28.37 -8.18
C LEU A 86 32.09 27.16 -9.06
N ARG A 87 30.83 26.72 -9.15
CA ARG A 87 30.42 25.68 -10.11
C ARG A 87 30.60 26.15 -11.55
N GLY A 88 30.19 27.38 -11.87
CA GLY A 88 30.40 27.96 -13.20
C GLY A 88 31.88 28.00 -13.57
N ARG A 89 32.73 28.43 -12.62
CA ARG A 89 34.17 28.45 -12.81
C ARG A 89 34.81 27.06 -12.89
N ALA A 90 34.38 26.13 -12.05
CA ALA A 90 34.79 24.73 -12.14
C ALA A 90 34.47 24.19 -13.54
N MET A 91 33.27 24.46 -14.06
CA MET A 91 32.89 24.07 -15.43
C MET A 91 33.82 24.71 -16.46
N ASP A 92 34.14 26.00 -16.37
CA ASP A 92 35.00 26.69 -17.35
C ASP A 92 36.45 26.20 -17.33
N LEU A 93 37.01 25.96 -16.14
CA LEU A 93 38.35 25.39 -15.97
C LEU A 93 38.40 23.93 -16.44
N SER A 94 37.33 23.17 -16.15
CA SER A 94 37.18 21.78 -16.58
C SER A 94 37.05 21.67 -18.10
N ARG A 95 36.28 22.56 -18.74
CA ARG A 95 36.02 22.58 -20.20
C ARG A 95 37.29 22.68 -21.03
N ARG A 96 38.38 23.25 -20.51
CA ARG A 96 39.65 23.38 -21.24
C ARG A 96 40.45 22.07 -21.31
N GLY A 97 40.16 21.09 -20.45
CA GLY A 97 40.88 19.80 -20.39
C GLY A 97 40.00 18.56 -20.55
N ILE A 98 38.68 18.68 -20.43
CA ILE A 98 37.75 17.55 -20.49
C ILE A 98 37.20 17.42 -21.92
N ARG A 99 37.50 16.29 -22.58
CA ARG A 99 36.76 15.83 -23.77
C ARG A 99 35.27 15.97 -23.48
N GLN A 100 34.49 16.61 -24.36
CA GLN A 100 33.03 16.66 -24.21
C GLN A 100 32.51 15.23 -23.97
N MET A 101 32.07 14.96 -22.74
CA MET A 101 31.43 13.69 -22.40
C MET A 101 30.00 13.76 -22.92
N HIS A 102 29.72 12.92 -23.91
CA HIS A 102 28.34 12.67 -24.33
C HIS A 102 27.68 11.75 -23.32
N ILE A 103 26.34 11.75 -23.29
CA ILE A 103 25.58 10.86 -22.42
C ILE A 103 25.90 9.37 -22.68
N SER A 104 26.34 9.02 -23.89
CA SER A 104 26.83 7.69 -24.27
C SER A 104 28.21 7.34 -23.68
N ASP A 105 28.95 8.32 -23.19
CA ASP A 105 30.25 8.11 -22.53
C ASP A 105 30.07 7.79 -21.03
N LEU A 106 28.84 7.88 -20.51
CA LEU A 106 28.54 7.49 -19.13
C LEU A 106 28.59 5.96 -18.97
N PRO A 107 29.11 5.46 -17.84
CA PRO A 107 28.97 4.06 -17.43
C PRO A 107 27.51 3.60 -17.43
N GLU A 108 27.28 2.34 -17.75
CA GLU A 108 25.93 1.76 -17.80
C GLU A 108 25.20 1.89 -16.44
N GLU A 109 25.94 1.82 -15.34
CA GLU A 109 25.39 1.94 -13.98
C GLU A 109 24.81 3.34 -13.74
N LEU A 110 25.53 4.38 -14.16
CA LEU A 110 25.05 5.76 -14.00
C LEU A 110 23.87 6.05 -14.92
N LEU A 111 23.89 5.53 -16.14
CA LEU A 111 22.75 5.64 -17.05
C LEU A 111 21.53 4.90 -16.51
N TYR A 112 21.74 3.69 -15.97
CA TYR A 112 20.69 2.93 -15.31
C TYR A 112 20.10 3.73 -14.16
N ASP A 113 20.92 4.29 -13.27
CA ASP A 113 20.45 5.09 -12.14
C ASP A 113 19.67 6.34 -12.59
N ILE A 114 20.09 7.00 -13.67
CA ILE A 114 19.35 8.13 -14.25
C ILE A 114 17.96 7.67 -14.71
N PHE A 115 17.88 6.59 -15.48
CA PHE A 115 16.60 6.10 -15.98
C PHE A 115 15.73 5.50 -14.86
N ASP A 116 16.32 4.85 -13.86
CA ASP A 116 15.62 4.26 -12.71
C ASP A 116 15.00 5.37 -11.84
N ARG A 117 15.68 6.51 -11.69
CA ARG A 117 15.12 7.72 -11.06
C ARG A 117 13.97 8.33 -11.86
N VAL A 118 14.07 8.34 -13.20
CA VAL A 118 12.95 8.76 -14.06
C VAL A 118 11.80 7.77 -13.94
N ALA A 119 12.10 6.49 -13.72
CA ALA A 119 11.10 5.44 -13.68
C ALA A 119 10.25 5.46 -12.40
N ASP A 120 10.77 6.06 -11.32
CA ASP A 120 10.23 6.14 -9.97
C ASP A 120 9.73 4.79 -9.41
N HIS A 121 10.22 4.40 -8.24
CA HIS A 121 10.11 3.02 -7.71
C HIS A 121 8.68 2.51 -7.47
N CYS A 122 7.66 3.33 -7.68
CA CYS A 122 6.29 3.03 -7.27
C CYS A 122 5.23 3.10 -8.37
N LYS A 123 5.51 3.63 -9.58
CA LYS A 123 4.69 3.55 -10.82
C LYS A 123 5.19 4.55 -11.87
N LEU A 124 5.48 4.09 -13.08
CA LEU A 124 5.65 4.98 -14.23
C LEU A 124 4.32 5.69 -14.55
N SER A 125 4.32 7.02 -14.58
CA SER A 125 3.27 7.76 -15.31
C SER A 125 3.32 7.41 -16.79
N GLU A 126 2.22 7.60 -17.52
CA GLU A 126 2.19 7.40 -18.97
C GLU A 126 3.27 8.21 -19.70
N GLN A 127 3.52 9.44 -19.23
CA GLN A 127 4.59 10.30 -19.75
C GLN A 127 5.98 9.71 -19.49
N GLN A 128 6.25 9.24 -18.26
CA GLN A 128 7.53 8.59 -17.94
C GLN A 128 7.72 7.29 -18.74
N ALA A 129 6.67 6.47 -18.86
CA ALA A 129 6.70 5.26 -19.66
C ALA A 129 7.00 5.57 -21.14
N ALA A 130 6.38 6.61 -21.70
CA ALA A 130 6.64 7.07 -23.05
C ALA A 130 8.08 7.57 -23.23
N VAL A 131 8.62 8.32 -22.26
CA VAL A 131 10.03 8.76 -22.29
C VAL A 131 10.98 7.57 -22.29
N ILE A 132 10.76 6.58 -21.43
CA ILE A 132 11.60 5.37 -21.37
C ILE A 132 11.47 4.57 -22.68
N ALA A 133 10.25 4.39 -23.19
CA ALA A 133 10.01 3.69 -24.44
C ALA A 133 10.72 4.35 -25.62
N ASN A 134 10.60 5.68 -25.75
CA ASN A 134 11.25 6.44 -26.81
C ASN A 134 12.78 6.46 -26.67
N SER A 135 13.29 6.46 -25.44
CA SER A 135 14.73 6.42 -25.17
C SER A 135 15.39 5.17 -25.76
N ARG A 136 14.66 4.05 -25.85
CA ARG A 136 15.16 2.80 -26.46
C ARG A 136 15.50 2.93 -27.95
N LEU A 137 14.99 3.96 -28.61
CA LEU A 137 15.19 4.21 -30.04
C LEU A 137 16.45 5.06 -30.31
N VAL A 138 17.09 5.61 -29.27
CA VAL A 138 18.24 6.51 -29.42
C VAL A 138 19.49 5.76 -29.86
N CYS A 139 19.89 4.72 -29.12
CA CYS A 139 21.06 3.89 -29.43
C CYS A 139 20.98 2.53 -28.74
N ARG A 140 21.93 1.62 -29.04
CA ARG A 140 21.97 0.27 -28.45
C ARG A 140 22.10 0.28 -26.92
N GLN A 141 22.94 1.14 -26.36
CA GLN A 141 23.14 1.23 -24.91
C GLN A 141 21.86 1.68 -24.21
N PHE A 142 21.19 2.70 -24.75
CA PHE A 142 19.90 3.18 -24.26
C PHE A 142 18.82 2.11 -24.42
N ASN A 143 18.81 1.38 -25.53
CA ASN A 143 17.92 0.24 -25.74
C ASN A 143 18.09 -0.81 -24.64
N GLN A 144 19.33 -1.18 -24.32
CA GLN A 144 19.63 -2.19 -23.29
C GLN A 144 19.20 -1.75 -21.89
N ILE A 145 19.40 -0.48 -21.54
CA ILE A 145 19.07 0.05 -20.21
C ILE A 145 17.57 0.32 -20.10
N ALA A 146 16.99 1.10 -21.01
CA ALA A 146 15.59 1.52 -20.94
C ALA A 146 14.62 0.34 -21.13
N SER A 147 14.97 -0.68 -21.93
CA SER A 147 14.11 -1.87 -22.07
C SER A 147 13.88 -2.60 -20.74
N ARG A 148 14.86 -2.60 -19.83
CA ARG A 148 14.76 -3.22 -18.50
C ARG A 148 13.80 -2.47 -17.58
N LEU A 149 13.46 -1.22 -17.91
CA LEU A 149 12.65 -0.35 -17.07
C LEU A 149 11.20 -0.26 -17.56
N LEU A 150 10.90 -0.83 -18.73
CA LEU A 150 9.54 -0.85 -19.28
C LEU A 150 8.58 -1.72 -18.48
N CYS A 151 9.07 -2.79 -17.89
CA CYS A 151 8.27 -3.72 -17.10
C CYS A 151 9.07 -4.17 -15.88
N GLN A 152 8.98 -3.41 -14.79
CA GLN A 152 9.57 -3.81 -13.51
C GLN A 152 8.63 -4.72 -12.70
N THR A 153 7.32 -4.52 -12.86
CA THR A 153 6.26 -5.35 -12.24
C THR A 153 5.49 -6.06 -13.34
N LEU A 154 5.59 -7.39 -13.37
CA LEU A 154 4.80 -8.26 -14.24
C LEU A 154 3.53 -8.66 -13.52
N ARG A 155 2.37 -8.34 -14.10
CA ARG A 155 1.08 -8.71 -13.53
C ARG A 155 0.48 -9.87 -14.28
N VAL A 156 0.06 -10.90 -13.56
CA VAL A 156 -0.56 -12.11 -14.12
C VAL A 156 -1.92 -12.31 -13.46
N ARG A 157 -2.98 -12.28 -14.25
CA ARG A 157 -4.34 -12.59 -13.81
C ARG A 157 -4.58 -14.10 -13.88
N LEU A 158 -5.52 -14.57 -13.08
CA LEU A 158 -6.03 -15.94 -13.14
C LEU A 158 -6.89 -16.16 -14.41
N ASP A 159 -6.26 -16.15 -15.58
CA ASP A 159 -6.83 -16.49 -16.88
C ASP A 159 -5.71 -16.87 -17.87
N ARG A 160 -6.04 -17.63 -18.91
CA ARG A 160 -5.06 -18.16 -19.87
C ARG A 160 -4.44 -17.04 -20.70
N GLU A 161 -5.26 -16.10 -21.14
CA GLU A 161 -4.83 -14.95 -21.94
C GLU A 161 -3.72 -14.17 -21.25
N SER A 162 -3.86 -13.89 -19.95
CA SER A 162 -2.86 -13.16 -19.16
C SER A 162 -1.57 -13.95 -18.96
N VAL A 163 -1.66 -15.27 -18.79
CA VAL A 163 -0.47 -16.13 -18.66
C VAL A 163 0.29 -16.19 -19.98
N ASP A 164 -0.41 -16.43 -21.09
CA ASP A 164 0.21 -16.52 -22.42
C ASP A 164 0.85 -15.18 -22.82
N SER A 165 0.17 -14.06 -22.56
CA SER A 165 0.70 -12.71 -22.79
C SER A 165 1.96 -12.44 -21.95
N ALA A 166 1.98 -12.90 -20.69
CA ALA A 166 3.14 -12.76 -19.83
C ALA A 166 4.32 -13.59 -20.35
N VAL A 167 4.07 -14.83 -20.79
CA VAL A 167 5.10 -15.70 -21.40
C VAL A 167 5.65 -15.07 -22.66
N GLU A 168 4.80 -14.56 -23.56
CA GLU A 168 5.22 -13.87 -24.79
C GLU A 168 6.09 -12.65 -24.48
N LEU A 169 5.66 -11.81 -23.53
CA LEU A 169 6.43 -10.63 -23.11
C LEU A 169 7.82 -11.01 -22.58
N MET A 170 7.93 -12.12 -21.85
CA MET A 170 9.18 -12.60 -21.27
C MET A 170 10.12 -13.26 -22.27
N GLN A 171 9.69 -13.53 -23.52
CA GLN A 171 10.60 -13.96 -24.59
C GLN A 171 11.62 -12.86 -24.94
N ASN A 172 11.35 -11.60 -24.59
CA ASN A 172 12.33 -10.53 -24.71
C ASN A 172 13.29 -10.52 -23.51
N PRO A 173 14.57 -10.91 -23.66
CA PRO A 173 15.50 -11.04 -22.54
C PRO A 173 15.82 -9.71 -21.86
N LEU A 174 15.73 -8.58 -22.59
CA LEU A 174 15.96 -7.26 -21.99
C LEU A 174 14.83 -6.89 -21.03
N ILE A 175 13.58 -7.16 -21.42
CA ILE A 175 12.40 -6.92 -20.58
C ILE A 175 12.41 -7.89 -19.39
N ALA A 176 12.60 -9.19 -19.64
CA ALA A 176 12.64 -10.21 -18.60
C ALA A 176 13.74 -9.94 -17.56
N SER A 177 14.91 -9.45 -17.99
CA SER A 177 16.00 -9.06 -17.07
C SER A 177 15.71 -7.81 -16.22
N GLY A 178 14.63 -7.10 -16.55
CA GLY A 178 14.14 -5.92 -15.86
C GLY A 178 13.06 -6.20 -14.82
N VAL A 179 12.34 -7.32 -14.94
CA VAL A 179 11.26 -7.69 -14.01
C VAL A 179 11.85 -8.03 -12.64
N ARG A 180 11.43 -7.27 -11.62
CA ARG A 180 11.83 -7.45 -10.22
C ARG A 180 10.68 -8.00 -9.36
N GLU A 181 9.45 -7.80 -9.83
CA GLU A 181 8.24 -8.07 -9.09
C GLU A 181 7.22 -8.79 -9.96
N VAL A 182 6.57 -9.81 -9.38
CA VAL A 182 5.43 -10.49 -9.99
C VAL A 182 4.20 -10.30 -9.11
N GLU A 183 3.16 -9.72 -9.69
CA GLU A 183 1.87 -9.50 -9.05
C GLU A 183 0.83 -10.48 -9.60
N LEU A 184 0.33 -11.34 -8.74
CA LEU A 184 -0.71 -12.31 -9.07
C LEU A 184 -2.07 -11.74 -8.68
N GLU A 185 -2.90 -11.46 -9.69
CA GLU A 185 -4.30 -11.09 -9.48
C GLU A 185 -5.17 -12.34 -9.44
N LEU A 186 -5.62 -12.69 -8.23
CA LEU A 186 -6.38 -13.88 -7.89
C LEU A 186 -7.89 -13.58 -7.76
N SER A 187 -8.36 -12.52 -8.40
CA SER A 187 -9.78 -12.20 -8.52
C SER A 187 -10.47 -13.34 -9.28
N TYR A 188 -11.65 -13.76 -8.82
CA TYR A 188 -12.25 -15.03 -9.26
C TYR A 188 -13.73 -14.90 -9.58
N ARG A 189 -14.21 -15.73 -10.51
CA ARG A 189 -15.63 -15.87 -10.82
C ARG A 189 -16.21 -17.02 -10.01
N PRO A 190 -16.92 -16.77 -8.89
CA PRO A 190 -17.52 -17.80 -8.06
C PRO A 190 -18.54 -18.68 -8.81
N ARG A 191 -18.57 -19.97 -8.44
CA ARG A 191 -19.47 -20.99 -9.01
C ARG A 191 -20.93 -20.62 -8.73
N GLU A 192 -21.20 -20.06 -7.58
CA GLU A 192 -22.52 -19.65 -7.09
C GLU A 192 -23.17 -18.66 -8.06
N LEU A 193 -22.38 -17.75 -8.64
CA LEU A 193 -22.84 -16.83 -9.67
C LEU A 193 -22.91 -17.53 -11.03
N ALA A 194 -21.88 -18.29 -11.40
CA ALA A 194 -21.83 -18.96 -12.71
C ALA A 194 -22.95 -19.98 -12.92
N THR A 195 -23.47 -20.61 -11.86
CA THR A 195 -24.53 -21.64 -11.94
C THR A 195 -25.93 -21.11 -11.70
N ASN A 196 -26.07 -19.87 -11.21
CA ASN A 196 -27.36 -19.31 -10.86
C ASN A 196 -27.49 -17.87 -11.39
N LEU A 197 -28.25 -17.75 -12.48
CA LEU A 197 -28.53 -16.47 -13.13
C LEU A 197 -29.13 -15.46 -12.14
N HIS A 198 -30.08 -15.86 -11.29
CA HIS A 198 -30.69 -14.95 -10.33
C HIS A 198 -29.67 -14.41 -9.33
N ARG A 199 -28.76 -15.24 -8.80
CA ARG A 199 -27.70 -14.75 -7.91
C ARG A 199 -26.75 -13.81 -8.63
N TYR A 200 -26.36 -14.17 -9.86
CA TYR A 200 -25.54 -13.32 -10.73
C TYR A 200 -26.18 -11.95 -10.94
N THR A 201 -27.45 -11.90 -11.35
CA THR A 201 -28.16 -10.64 -11.57
C THR A 201 -28.31 -9.83 -10.28
N SER A 202 -28.63 -10.48 -9.16
CA SER A 202 -28.77 -9.78 -7.86
C SER A 202 -27.46 -9.14 -7.41
N GLN A 203 -26.33 -9.84 -7.54
CA GLN A 203 -25.00 -9.33 -7.17
C GLN A 203 -24.62 -8.06 -7.96
N PHE A 204 -24.76 -8.12 -9.28
CA PHE A 204 -24.43 -6.98 -10.13
C PHE A 204 -25.46 -5.84 -10.01
N LYS A 205 -26.72 -6.15 -9.69
CA LYS A 205 -27.79 -5.14 -9.51
C LYS A 205 -27.51 -4.26 -8.31
N GLU A 206 -27.18 -4.86 -7.16
CA GLU A 206 -26.82 -4.13 -5.94
C GLU A 206 -25.63 -3.19 -6.19
N THR A 207 -24.65 -3.64 -6.97
CA THR A 207 -23.47 -2.82 -7.31
C THR A 207 -23.81 -1.66 -8.26
N LEU A 208 -24.70 -1.88 -9.25
CA LEU A 208 -25.19 -0.79 -10.12
C LEU A 208 -26.09 0.19 -9.38
N GLU A 209 -26.88 -0.29 -8.42
CA GLU A 209 -27.73 0.56 -7.57
C GLU A 209 -26.87 1.57 -6.81
N LEU A 210 -25.73 1.14 -6.27
CA LEU A 210 -24.78 2.05 -5.63
C LEU A 210 -24.18 3.07 -6.60
N CYS A 211 -23.90 2.67 -7.86
CA CYS A 211 -23.46 3.61 -8.88
C CYS A 211 -24.54 4.66 -9.20
N ALA A 212 -25.81 4.24 -9.25
CA ALA A 212 -26.95 5.12 -9.49
C ALA A 212 -27.19 6.08 -8.32
N LEU A 213 -27.18 5.57 -7.08
CA LEU A 213 -27.30 6.38 -5.87
C LEU A 213 -26.20 7.45 -5.79
N GLU A 214 -24.96 7.11 -6.17
CA GLU A 214 -23.88 8.09 -6.21
C GLU A 214 -24.09 9.13 -7.32
N CYS A 215 -24.61 8.73 -8.49
CA CYS A 215 -25.01 9.68 -9.53
C CYS A 215 -26.10 10.64 -9.00
N ASP A 216 -27.06 10.13 -8.23
CA ASP A 216 -28.12 10.94 -7.62
C ASP A 216 -27.57 11.89 -6.54
N ASP A 217 -26.62 11.44 -5.71
CA ASP A 217 -25.92 12.28 -4.74
C ASP A 217 -25.16 13.41 -5.45
N TYR A 218 -24.50 13.12 -6.58
CA TYR A 218 -23.87 14.16 -7.40
C TYR A 218 -24.91 15.14 -7.94
N LEU A 219 -26.04 14.66 -8.48
CA LEU A 219 -27.12 15.52 -8.99
C LEU A 219 -27.66 16.46 -7.91
N GLN A 220 -27.83 15.99 -6.67
CA GLN A 220 -28.23 16.83 -5.52
C GLN A 220 -27.18 17.90 -5.20
N GLY A 221 -25.89 17.57 -5.33
CA GLY A 221 -24.79 18.52 -5.17
C GLY A 221 -24.75 19.66 -6.21
N TRP A 222 -25.49 19.53 -7.33
CA TRP A 222 -25.64 20.59 -8.33
C TRP A 222 -26.80 21.55 -8.02
N GLU A 223 -27.65 21.29 -7.02
CA GLU A 223 -28.74 22.19 -6.68
C GLU A 223 -28.22 23.50 -6.05
N PRO A 224 -28.58 24.67 -6.59
CA PRO A 224 -28.12 25.95 -6.06
C PRO A 224 -28.54 26.14 -4.60
N GLY A 225 -27.56 26.26 -3.70
CA GLY A 225 -27.78 26.60 -2.28
C GLY A 225 -27.65 25.45 -1.28
N VAL A 226 -27.30 24.23 -1.71
CA VAL A 226 -27.18 23.06 -0.81
C VAL A 226 -25.75 22.85 -0.29
N TYR A 227 -24.71 23.29 -1.01
CA TYR A 227 -23.30 23.17 -0.60
C TYR A 227 -22.46 24.39 -1.01
N GLU A 228 -21.83 25.08 -0.06
CA GLU A 228 -20.83 26.16 -0.29
C GLU A 228 -19.39 25.61 -0.45
N GLY A 229 -19.23 24.34 -0.83
CA GLY A 229 -17.93 23.70 -1.08
C GLY A 229 -17.60 23.62 -2.57
N PRO A 230 -16.33 23.42 -2.95
CA PRO A 230 -15.98 23.15 -4.35
C PRO A 230 -16.72 21.89 -4.81
N VAL A 231 -17.57 22.04 -5.83
CA VAL A 231 -18.36 20.96 -6.43
C VAL A 231 -17.41 19.85 -6.88
N CYS A 232 -17.43 18.70 -6.19
CA CYS A 232 -16.56 17.56 -6.51
C CYS A 232 -16.99 16.77 -7.77
N CYS A 233 -18.00 17.26 -8.50
CA CYS A 233 -18.56 16.60 -9.67
C CYS A 233 -17.60 16.72 -10.87
N LYS A 234 -17.04 15.59 -11.31
CA LYS A 234 -16.08 15.55 -12.44
C LYS A 234 -16.75 15.65 -13.81
N GLN A 235 -18.04 15.36 -13.91
CA GLN A 235 -18.80 15.30 -15.16
C GLN A 235 -19.99 16.29 -15.16
N PRO A 236 -20.51 16.65 -16.35
CA PRO A 236 -21.69 17.50 -16.48
C PRO A 236 -22.93 16.88 -15.84
N PHE A 237 -23.86 17.73 -15.37
CA PHE A 237 -25.15 17.34 -14.81
C PHE A 237 -25.92 16.36 -15.71
N GLU A 238 -25.92 16.60 -17.03
CA GLU A 238 -26.64 15.79 -18.00
C GLU A 238 -26.13 14.34 -18.06
N GLU A 239 -24.84 14.10 -17.81
CA GLU A 239 -24.25 12.76 -17.81
C GLU A 239 -24.74 11.94 -16.61
N TYR A 240 -24.80 12.55 -15.42
CA TYR A 240 -25.32 11.88 -14.22
C TYR A 240 -26.82 11.63 -14.31
N LYS A 241 -27.59 12.59 -14.84
CA LYS A 241 -29.04 12.43 -15.05
C LYS A 241 -29.33 11.28 -16.02
N LYS A 242 -28.62 11.27 -17.16
CA LYS A 242 -28.72 10.18 -18.13
C LYS A 242 -28.34 8.82 -17.53
N ALA A 243 -27.34 8.78 -16.66
CA ALA A 243 -26.93 7.55 -15.98
C ALA A 243 -28.02 7.02 -15.03
N SER A 244 -28.64 7.90 -14.23
CA SER A 244 -29.76 7.56 -13.35
C SER A 244 -30.99 7.09 -14.15
N ASP A 245 -31.32 7.78 -15.24
CA ASP A 245 -32.39 7.36 -16.17
C ASP A 245 -32.08 5.97 -16.78
N ASN A 246 -30.84 5.74 -17.20
CA ASN A 246 -30.41 4.45 -17.76
C ASN A 246 -30.47 3.32 -16.73
N TYR A 247 -30.09 3.58 -15.48
CA TYR A 247 -30.21 2.59 -14.40
C TYR A 247 -31.66 2.12 -14.23
N THR A 248 -32.63 3.05 -14.26
CA THR A 248 -34.06 2.69 -14.18
C THR A 248 -34.48 1.73 -15.31
N VAL A 249 -33.97 1.95 -16.52
CA VAL A 249 -34.26 1.07 -17.67
C VAL A 249 -33.57 -0.29 -17.51
N ILE A 250 -32.31 -0.31 -17.04
CA ILE A 250 -31.56 -1.54 -16.75
C ILE A 250 -32.28 -2.36 -15.70
N ASP A 251 -32.69 -1.73 -14.59
CA ASP A 251 -33.36 -2.40 -13.48
C ASP A 251 -34.67 -3.06 -13.92
N ARG A 252 -35.49 -2.30 -14.66
CA ARG A 252 -36.71 -2.82 -15.28
C ARG A 252 -36.39 -4.00 -16.19
N ALA A 253 -35.41 -3.85 -17.10
CA ALA A 253 -35.06 -4.89 -18.05
C ALA A 253 -34.66 -6.22 -17.38
N TRP A 254 -33.95 -6.14 -16.26
CA TRP A 254 -33.51 -7.32 -15.51
C TRP A 254 -34.65 -7.95 -14.73
N GLY A 255 -35.50 -7.14 -14.09
CA GLY A 255 -36.71 -7.64 -13.42
C GLY A 255 -37.64 -8.37 -14.37
N GLU A 256 -37.83 -7.83 -15.58
CA GLU A 256 -38.64 -8.47 -16.62
C GLU A 256 -38.00 -9.76 -17.14
N TYR A 257 -36.68 -9.79 -17.34
CA TYR A 257 -35.95 -10.97 -17.84
C TYR A 257 -36.04 -12.17 -16.88
N LEU A 258 -36.07 -11.92 -15.58
CA LEU A 258 -36.15 -12.96 -14.55
C LEU A 258 -37.59 -13.42 -14.27
N SER A 259 -38.59 -12.69 -14.77
CA SER A 259 -40.00 -12.97 -14.51
C SER A 259 -40.62 -13.81 -15.63
N PRO A 260 -41.15 -15.02 -15.35
CA PRO A 260 -41.68 -15.93 -16.37
C PRO A 260 -43.02 -15.49 -17.01
N SER A 261 -43.57 -14.34 -16.61
CA SER A 261 -44.94 -13.91 -16.89
C SER A 261 -45.08 -12.76 -17.90
N ILE A 262 -43.99 -12.30 -18.54
CA ILE A 262 -44.02 -11.11 -19.41
C ILE A 262 -43.90 -11.50 -20.89
N ASN A 263 -44.84 -11.00 -21.69
CA ASN A 263 -44.91 -11.26 -23.12
C ASN A 263 -43.94 -10.32 -23.85
N LEU A 264 -42.85 -10.86 -24.40
CA LEU A 264 -41.73 -10.11 -25.00
C LEU A 264 -42.12 -9.23 -26.22
N GLN A 265 -43.34 -9.35 -26.73
CA GLN A 265 -43.82 -8.61 -27.90
C GLN A 265 -44.21 -7.15 -27.60
N ASP A 266 -44.40 -6.78 -26.33
CA ASP A 266 -44.78 -5.41 -25.92
C ASP A 266 -43.63 -4.63 -25.23
N CYS A 267 -42.41 -5.17 -25.20
CA CYS A 267 -41.27 -4.54 -24.53
C CYS A 267 -40.61 -3.43 -25.38
N ASP A 268 -40.25 -2.32 -24.73
CA ASP A 268 -39.44 -1.23 -25.29
C ASP A 268 -38.11 -1.76 -25.88
N GLU A 269 -37.70 -1.28 -27.05
CA GLU A 269 -36.45 -1.68 -27.73
C GLU A 269 -35.23 -1.55 -26.81
N LYS A 270 -35.18 -0.49 -25.98
CA LYS A 270 -34.08 -0.30 -25.01
C LYS A 270 -34.05 -1.39 -23.94
N VAL A 271 -35.22 -1.84 -23.50
CA VAL A 271 -35.35 -2.93 -22.51
C VAL A 271 -34.82 -4.22 -23.10
N VAL A 272 -35.29 -4.58 -24.29
CA VAL A 272 -34.82 -5.77 -25.02
C VAL A 272 -33.31 -5.75 -25.22
N GLN A 273 -32.73 -4.58 -25.46
CA GLN A 273 -31.29 -4.45 -25.60
C GLN A 273 -30.53 -4.75 -24.30
N TYR A 274 -30.95 -4.21 -23.15
CA TYR A 274 -30.30 -4.52 -21.87
C TYR A 274 -30.52 -5.98 -21.45
N GLN A 275 -31.65 -6.59 -21.83
CA GLN A 275 -31.87 -8.04 -21.68
C GLN A 275 -30.87 -8.87 -22.50
N ARG A 276 -30.52 -8.44 -23.72
CA ARG A 276 -29.47 -9.09 -24.51
C ARG A 276 -28.10 -8.94 -23.86
N ILE A 277 -27.78 -7.74 -23.35
CA ILE A 277 -26.50 -7.48 -22.67
C ILE A 277 -26.32 -8.40 -21.47
N ILE A 278 -27.34 -8.55 -20.61
CA ILE A 278 -27.23 -9.42 -19.43
C ILE A 278 -27.12 -10.90 -19.82
N ALA A 279 -27.89 -11.35 -20.82
CA ALA A 279 -27.83 -12.74 -21.29
C ALA A 279 -26.46 -13.08 -21.87
N GLN A 280 -25.92 -12.22 -22.75
CA GLN A 280 -24.59 -12.40 -23.33
C GLN A 280 -23.48 -12.32 -22.29
N SER A 281 -23.57 -11.36 -21.37
CA SER A 281 -22.59 -11.21 -20.29
C SER A 281 -22.58 -12.41 -19.35
N TYR A 282 -23.76 -12.99 -19.05
CA TYR A 282 -23.85 -14.18 -18.22
C TYR A 282 -23.22 -15.40 -18.89
N VAL A 283 -23.46 -15.61 -20.19
CA VAL A 283 -22.81 -16.70 -20.96
C VAL A 283 -21.29 -16.52 -20.97
N ALA A 284 -20.80 -15.31 -21.23
CA ALA A 284 -19.37 -15.01 -21.20
C ALA A 284 -18.75 -15.20 -19.80
N TYR A 285 -19.46 -14.76 -18.75
CA TYR A 285 -19.06 -14.94 -17.36
C TYR A 285 -18.92 -16.44 -17.02
N ARG A 286 -19.88 -17.26 -17.44
CA ARG A 286 -19.85 -18.71 -17.26
C ARG A 286 -18.65 -19.36 -17.95
N GLY A 287 -18.39 -19.00 -19.22
CA GLY A 287 -17.22 -19.51 -19.93
C GLY A 287 -15.92 -19.17 -19.22
N LYS A 288 -15.76 -17.92 -18.76
CA LYS A 288 -14.58 -17.49 -17.99
C LYS A 288 -14.47 -18.18 -16.63
N HIS A 289 -15.58 -18.50 -15.96
CA HIS A 289 -15.58 -19.31 -14.74
C HIS A 289 -15.07 -20.73 -15.02
N GLU A 290 -15.56 -21.37 -16.08
CA GLU A 290 -15.17 -22.74 -16.45
C GLU A 290 -13.67 -22.82 -16.79
N GLU A 291 -13.14 -21.81 -17.49
CA GLU A 291 -11.71 -21.66 -17.74
C GLU A 291 -10.90 -21.54 -16.43
N GLN A 292 -11.27 -20.61 -15.55
CA GLN A 292 -10.61 -20.44 -14.25
C GLN A 292 -10.64 -21.73 -13.42
N LEU A 293 -11.77 -22.44 -13.45
CA LEU A 293 -11.93 -23.69 -12.72
C LEU A 293 -11.03 -24.81 -13.27
N SER A 294 -10.89 -24.91 -14.59
CA SER A 294 -9.96 -25.85 -15.24
C SER A 294 -8.51 -25.54 -14.84
N LEU A 295 -8.09 -24.28 -14.97
CA LEU A 295 -6.76 -23.82 -14.57
C LEU A 295 -6.40 -24.17 -13.11
N LEU A 296 -7.36 -23.99 -12.19
CA LEU A 296 -7.19 -24.29 -10.78
C LEU A 296 -7.18 -25.79 -10.48
N LYS A 297 -8.05 -26.58 -11.11
CA LYS A 297 -8.14 -28.03 -10.88
C LYS A 297 -6.96 -28.80 -11.44
N GLU A 298 -6.49 -28.39 -12.61
CA GLU A 298 -5.36 -29.01 -13.30
C GLU A 298 -4.01 -28.56 -12.72
N GLY A 299 -4.00 -27.45 -11.96
CA GLY A 299 -2.76 -26.85 -11.45
C GLY A 299 -1.89 -26.23 -12.54
N SER A 300 -2.42 -26.07 -13.76
CA SER A 300 -1.70 -25.50 -14.90
C SER A 300 -1.32 -24.04 -14.66
N PHE A 301 -2.21 -23.26 -14.03
CA PHE A 301 -1.90 -21.87 -13.67
C PHE A 301 -0.66 -21.76 -12.76
N VAL A 302 -0.62 -22.55 -11.68
CA VAL A 302 0.52 -22.55 -10.75
C VAL A 302 1.79 -22.99 -11.48
N THR A 303 1.71 -24.05 -12.27
CA THR A 303 2.85 -24.58 -13.04
C THR A 303 3.41 -23.52 -14.00
N ASP A 304 2.55 -22.86 -14.77
CA ASP A 304 2.94 -21.84 -15.74
C ASP A 304 3.53 -20.61 -15.06
N VAL A 305 2.93 -20.15 -13.96
CA VAL A 305 3.44 -19.02 -13.17
C VAL A 305 4.79 -19.34 -12.52
N VAL A 306 4.96 -20.56 -12.00
CA VAL A 306 6.24 -21.00 -11.42
C VAL A 306 7.33 -21.03 -12.49
N ASN A 307 7.04 -21.60 -13.66
CA ASN A 307 7.98 -21.63 -14.79
C ASN A 307 8.33 -20.22 -15.28
N LEU A 308 7.32 -19.35 -15.40
CA LEU A 308 7.49 -17.95 -15.74
C LEU A 308 8.41 -17.25 -14.75
N ILE A 309 8.17 -17.39 -13.45
CA ILE A 309 8.99 -16.80 -12.39
C ILE A 309 10.41 -17.37 -12.39
N ALA A 310 10.57 -18.68 -12.59
CA ALA A 310 11.87 -19.34 -12.65
C ALA A 310 12.75 -18.81 -13.79
N ALA A 311 12.13 -18.31 -14.87
CA ALA A 311 12.83 -17.69 -15.99
C ALA A 311 13.24 -16.22 -15.72
N LEU A 312 12.80 -15.59 -14.62
CA LEU A 312 13.10 -14.19 -14.30
C LEU A 312 14.36 -14.06 -13.45
N PRO A 313 15.49 -13.59 -14.01
CA PRO A 313 16.79 -13.64 -13.32
C PRO A 313 16.93 -12.68 -12.14
N LYS A 314 16.07 -11.65 -12.04
CA LYS A 314 16.14 -10.61 -11.00
C LYS A 314 14.85 -10.49 -10.18
N MET A 315 13.96 -11.48 -10.28
CA MET A 315 12.74 -11.49 -9.47
C MET A 315 13.13 -11.60 -8.00
N THR A 316 12.65 -10.65 -7.20
CA THR A 316 12.88 -10.60 -5.75
C THR A 316 11.59 -10.41 -4.95
N ARG A 317 10.49 -10.04 -5.62
CA ARG A 317 9.24 -9.64 -4.99
C ARG A 317 8.06 -10.39 -5.59
N ILE A 318 7.18 -10.90 -4.74
CA ILE A 318 5.93 -11.52 -5.17
C ILE A 318 4.75 -10.96 -4.39
N TRP A 319 3.73 -10.55 -5.13
CA TRP A 319 2.55 -9.87 -4.61
C TRP A 319 1.30 -10.67 -4.95
N PHE A 320 0.40 -10.82 -3.99
CA PHE A 320 -0.89 -11.47 -4.17
C PHE A 320 -2.00 -10.45 -3.90
N THR A 321 -2.96 -10.33 -4.82
CA THR A 321 -4.12 -9.46 -4.67
C THR A 321 -5.33 -10.07 -5.37
N ASP A 322 -6.53 -9.80 -4.90
CA ASP A 322 -7.80 -10.15 -5.54
C ASP A 322 -8.49 -8.92 -6.13
N LYS A 323 -7.80 -7.77 -6.16
CA LYS A 323 -8.31 -6.51 -6.69
C LYS A 323 -7.82 -6.27 -8.12
N PRO A 324 -8.69 -5.93 -9.07
CA PRO A 324 -8.27 -5.50 -10.41
C PRO A 324 -7.60 -4.10 -10.34
N LYS A 325 -6.48 -3.88 -11.09
CA LYS A 325 -5.69 -2.61 -11.09
C LYS A 325 -6.46 -1.43 -11.67
N PHE A 326 -7.12 -1.67 -12.80
CA PHE A 326 -8.13 -0.77 -13.30
C PHE A 326 -9.31 -1.04 -12.40
N GLY A 327 -9.70 -0.05 -11.59
CA GLY A 327 -10.82 -0.17 -10.67
C GLY A 327 -12.00 -0.80 -11.39
N GLY A 328 -12.09 -2.12 -11.27
CA GLY A 328 -13.32 -2.82 -11.56
C GLY A 328 -14.32 -2.18 -10.62
N PRO A 329 -15.55 -1.93 -11.03
CA PRO A 329 -16.56 -1.30 -10.19
C PRO A 329 -16.97 -2.14 -8.95
N ASN A 330 -16.17 -3.13 -8.56
CA ASN A 330 -16.19 -3.74 -7.23
C ASN A 330 -15.18 -3.09 -6.26
N SER A 331 -14.22 -2.28 -6.74
CA SER A 331 -13.46 -1.34 -5.89
C SER A 331 -14.32 -0.16 -5.38
N CYS A 332 -15.58 -0.08 -5.83
CA CYS A 332 -16.60 0.89 -5.44
C CYS A 332 -16.95 0.89 -3.95
N PHE A 333 -16.59 -0.16 -3.20
CA PHE A 333 -16.82 -0.21 -1.75
C PHE A 333 -15.79 0.61 -0.94
N SER A 334 -14.78 1.19 -1.60
CA SER A 334 -13.97 2.25 -1.01
C SER A 334 -14.70 3.60 -1.07
N TRP A 335 -15.85 3.68 -0.40
CA TRP A 335 -16.50 4.96 -0.13
C TRP A 335 -15.49 5.94 0.48
N PRO A 336 -15.32 7.16 -0.06
CA PRO A 336 -15.92 7.73 -1.27
C PRO A 336 -14.97 7.78 -2.49
N TRP A 337 -15.51 7.69 -3.70
CA TRP A 337 -14.82 7.67 -5.01
C TRP A 337 -13.92 8.89 -5.30
N TYR A 338 -13.97 9.92 -4.46
CA TYR A 338 -13.08 11.08 -4.54
C TYR A 338 -11.59 10.72 -4.49
N CYS A 339 -11.23 9.56 -3.93
CA CYS A 339 -9.83 9.15 -3.74
C CYS A 339 -9.26 8.28 -4.86
N CYS A 340 -10.10 7.68 -5.71
CA CYS A 340 -9.64 6.86 -6.82
C CYS A 340 -9.55 7.74 -8.06
N GLY A 341 -8.34 8.15 -8.43
CA GLY A 341 -8.03 8.87 -9.67
C GLY A 341 -8.31 8.08 -10.97
N GLY A 342 -9.20 7.09 -10.94
CA GLY A 342 -9.71 6.43 -12.13
C GLY A 342 -10.56 7.41 -12.94
N SER A 343 -10.32 7.44 -14.25
CA SER A 343 -10.97 8.32 -15.22
C SER A 343 -12.44 7.99 -15.48
N SER A 344 -12.97 6.88 -14.95
CA SER A 344 -14.33 6.41 -15.19
C SER A 344 -15.19 6.63 -13.95
N GLY A 345 -16.02 7.68 -13.95
CA GLY A 345 -17.02 7.92 -12.90
C GLY A 345 -18.16 6.89 -12.94
N PRO A 346 -19.02 6.82 -11.90
CA PRO A 346 -20.12 5.85 -11.81
C PRO A 346 -21.07 5.87 -13.01
N SER A 347 -21.23 7.04 -13.66
CA SER A 347 -22.01 7.21 -14.89
C SER A 347 -21.49 6.38 -16.07
N THR A 348 -20.19 6.04 -16.10
CA THR A 348 -19.56 5.35 -17.23
C THR A 348 -20.21 3.99 -17.47
N TYR A 349 -20.44 3.21 -16.41
CA TYR A 349 -21.03 1.88 -16.51
C TYR A 349 -22.52 1.92 -16.83
N LEU A 350 -23.20 3.03 -16.55
CA LEU A 350 -24.63 3.21 -16.80
C LEU A 350 -24.91 3.80 -18.18
N ASN A 351 -23.99 4.63 -18.71
CA ASN A 351 -24.13 5.30 -19.99
C ASN A 351 -23.46 4.56 -21.15
N ASP A 352 -22.43 3.75 -20.89
CA ASP A 352 -21.69 3.00 -21.91
C ASP A 352 -22.00 1.49 -21.80
N ARG A 353 -22.56 0.95 -22.89
CA ARG A 353 -23.00 -0.44 -22.98
C ARG A 353 -21.84 -1.43 -23.03
N GLU A 354 -20.72 -1.06 -23.65
CA GLU A 354 -19.53 -1.90 -23.71
C GLU A 354 -18.90 -1.99 -22.32
N LYS A 355 -18.88 -0.87 -21.60
CA LYS A 355 -18.41 -0.82 -20.21
C LYS A 355 -19.34 -1.55 -19.26
N LEU A 356 -20.66 -1.47 -19.46
CA LEU A 356 -21.63 -2.29 -18.74
C LEU A 356 -21.37 -3.78 -18.98
N GLN A 357 -21.17 -4.19 -20.23
CA GLN A 357 -20.90 -5.58 -20.57
C GLN A 357 -19.56 -6.09 -20.01
N GLU A 358 -18.51 -5.26 -20.02
CA GLU A 358 -17.23 -5.54 -19.37
C GLU A 358 -17.41 -5.73 -17.86
N PHE A 359 -18.19 -4.84 -17.22
CA PHE A 359 -18.51 -4.90 -15.81
C PHE A 359 -19.23 -6.19 -15.42
N LEU A 360 -20.28 -6.56 -16.16
CA LEU A 360 -21.08 -7.76 -15.90
C LEU A 360 -20.27 -9.06 -16.07
N GLN A 361 -19.12 -9.00 -16.74
CA GLN A 361 -18.18 -10.11 -16.86
C GLN A 361 -17.07 -10.07 -15.80
N GLY A 362 -17.05 -9.07 -14.92
CA GLY A 362 -16.01 -8.84 -13.92
C GLY A 362 -15.86 -9.98 -12.93
N THR A 363 -14.66 -10.13 -12.40
CA THR A 363 -14.35 -11.02 -11.27
C THR A 363 -14.85 -10.41 -9.96
N GLN A 364 -14.97 -11.23 -8.92
CA GLN A 364 -15.28 -10.78 -7.56
C GLN A 364 -14.02 -10.89 -6.68
N THR A 365 -13.92 -10.01 -5.69
CA THR A 365 -12.92 -10.12 -4.62
C THR A 365 -13.29 -11.26 -3.66
N TRP A 366 -12.31 -11.78 -2.93
CA TRP A 366 -12.55 -12.87 -1.97
C TRP A 366 -13.45 -12.41 -0.82
N SER A 367 -13.33 -11.14 -0.41
CA SER A 367 -14.20 -10.56 0.61
C SER A 367 -15.67 -10.55 0.16
N GLU A 368 -15.96 -10.18 -1.09
CA GLU A 368 -17.33 -10.18 -1.63
C GLU A 368 -17.90 -11.60 -1.70
N ILE A 369 -17.08 -12.57 -2.12
CA ILE A 369 -17.47 -13.98 -2.20
C ILE A 369 -17.87 -14.50 -0.81
N GLU A 370 -17.01 -14.29 0.19
CA GLU A 370 -17.22 -14.79 1.56
C GLU A 370 -18.35 -14.06 2.30
N SER A 371 -18.55 -12.77 2.01
CA SER A 371 -19.53 -11.96 2.75
C SER A 371 -20.94 -11.99 2.14
N ARG A 372 -21.06 -12.02 0.81
CA ARG A 372 -22.35 -11.86 0.12
C ARG A 372 -22.94 -13.12 -0.48
N LEU A 373 -22.10 -14.05 -0.94
CA LEU A 373 -22.61 -15.20 -1.70
C LEU A 373 -23.06 -16.32 -0.78
N THR A 374 -22.11 -16.96 -0.10
CA THR A 374 -22.40 -17.99 0.90
C THR A 374 -21.23 -18.11 1.88
N PRO A 375 -21.49 -18.35 3.18
CA PRO A 375 -20.44 -18.60 4.17
C PRO A 375 -19.51 -19.78 3.82
N ASP A 376 -20.02 -20.73 3.01
CA ASP A 376 -19.32 -21.94 2.59
C ASP A 376 -18.78 -21.87 1.15
N ALA A 377 -18.71 -20.67 0.56
CA ALA A 377 -18.19 -20.49 -0.81
C ALA A 377 -16.74 -20.97 -0.90
N GLU A 378 -16.46 -21.90 -1.81
CA GLU A 378 -15.12 -22.49 -1.91
C GLU A 378 -14.13 -21.50 -2.55
N LEU A 379 -13.24 -20.91 -1.74
CA LEU A 379 -12.13 -20.06 -2.21
C LEU A 379 -10.97 -20.88 -2.79
N MET A 380 -11.22 -21.53 -3.93
CA MET A 380 -10.21 -22.33 -4.64
C MET A 380 -8.87 -21.59 -4.90
N PRO A 381 -8.86 -20.30 -5.31
CA PRO A 381 -7.61 -19.58 -5.56
C PRO A 381 -6.71 -19.40 -4.34
N ALA A 382 -7.22 -19.54 -3.10
CA ALA A 382 -6.43 -19.35 -1.89
C ALA A 382 -5.27 -20.35 -1.75
N ARG A 383 -5.35 -21.51 -2.41
CA ARG A 383 -4.25 -22.48 -2.48
C ARG A 383 -3.01 -21.93 -3.21
N ILE A 384 -3.20 -21.01 -4.16
CA ILE A 384 -2.11 -20.40 -4.94
C ILE A 384 -1.13 -19.65 -4.04
N LEU A 385 -1.60 -19.10 -2.91
CA LEU A 385 -0.74 -18.44 -1.91
C LEU A 385 0.38 -19.35 -1.40
N VAL A 386 0.11 -20.65 -1.31
CA VAL A 386 1.07 -21.66 -0.83
C VAL A 386 1.76 -22.34 -2.01
N GLU A 387 1.00 -22.80 -3.00
CA GLU A 387 1.51 -23.64 -4.08
C GLU A 387 2.53 -22.90 -4.96
N VAL A 388 2.31 -21.62 -5.27
CA VAL A 388 3.28 -20.84 -6.05
C VAL A 388 4.57 -20.63 -5.26
N LEU A 389 4.49 -20.26 -3.98
CA LEU A 389 5.68 -20.04 -3.15
C LEU A 389 6.53 -21.31 -3.02
N ILE A 390 5.89 -22.46 -2.81
CA ILE A 390 6.58 -23.75 -2.79
C ILE A 390 7.20 -24.06 -4.14
N GLY A 391 6.45 -23.88 -5.24
CA GLY A 391 6.91 -24.19 -6.60
C GLY A 391 8.13 -23.36 -6.99
N ILE A 392 8.11 -22.04 -6.76
CA ILE A 392 9.26 -21.18 -7.07
C ILE A 392 10.48 -21.52 -6.19
N GLY A 393 10.24 -21.90 -4.92
CA GLY A 393 11.28 -22.37 -4.01
C GLY A 393 11.95 -23.66 -4.51
N ALA A 394 11.17 -24.60 -5.05
CA ALA A 394 11.69 -25.81 -5.66
C ALA A 394 12.55 -25.54 -6.91
N CYS A 395 12.27 -24.45 -7.64
CA CYS A 395 13.09 -23.96 -8.75
C CYS A 395 14.34 -23.16 -8.29
N GLY A 396 14.57 -23.04 -6.97
CA GLY A 396 15.68 -22.27 -6.42
C GLY A 396 15.47 -20.76 -6.41
N VAL A 397 14.26 -20.28 -6.73
CA VAL A 397 13.89 -18.87 -6.64
C VAL A 397 13.39 -18.57 -5.23
N LEU A 398 14.08 -17.68 -4.55
CA LEU A 398 13.80 -17.31 -3.16
C LEU A 398 13.54 -15.80 -3.09
N PRO A 399 12.26 -15.37 -3.07
CA PRO A 399 11.94 -13.95 -2.96
C PRO A 399 12.47 -13.36 -1.65
N THR A 400 12.81 -12.07 -1.66
CA THR A 400 13.16 -11.31 -0.45
C THR A 400 11.95 -10.57 0.11
N LEU A 401 10.94 -10.29 -0.71
CA LEU A 401 9.71 -9.62 -0.30
C LEU A 401 8.47 -10.40 -0.73
N ILE A 402 7.56 -10.61 0.22
CA ILE A 402 6.21 -11.12 -0.05
C ILE A 402 5.19 -10.06 0.40
N GLN A 403 4.23 -9.77 -0.48
CA GLN A 403 3.08 -8.94 -0.15
C GLN A 403 1.77 -9.70 -0.40
N ILE A 404 0.88 -9.68 0.58
CA ILE A 404 -0.40 -10.38 0.55
C ILE A 404 -1.49 -9.38 0.86
N LYS A 405 -2.35 -9.15 -0.12
CA LYS A 405 -3.52 -8.25 -0.06
C LYS A 405 -4.86 -8.99 -0.11
N CYS A 406 -4.83 -10.30 -0.35
CA CYS A 406 -6.01 -11.17 -0.37
C CYS A 406 -5.72 -12.41 0.48
N PHE A 407 -6.67 -12.79 1.34
CA PHE A 407 -6.51 -13.93 2.25
C PHE A 407 -7.89 -14.48 2.64
N PRO A 408 -8.07 -15.82 2.71
CA PRO A 408 -9.35 -16.42 3.12
C PRO A 408 -9.65 -16.08 4.59
N ARG A 409 -10.93 -15.89 4.92
CA ARG A 409 -11.37 -15.50 6.28
C ARG A 409 -12.44 -16.42 6.83
N ARG A 410 -13.31 -16.98 5.99
CA ARG A 410 -14.44 -17.81 6.41
C ARG A 410 -14.23 -19.28 6.07
N THR A 411 -13.65 -19.55 4.91
CA THR A 411 -13.41 -20.92 4.43
C THR A 411 -11.92 -21.23 4.43
N SER A 412 -11.49 -22.25 5.18
CA SER A 412 -10.14 -22.76 5.04
C SER A 412 -9.99 -23.44 3.68
N PRO A 413 -8.99 -23.05 2.87
CA PRO A 413 -8.71 -23.79 1.66
C PRO A 413 -8.24 -25.18 2.03
N LYS A 414 -8.69 -26.18 1.27
CA LYS A 414 -8.20 -27.55 1.37
C LYS A 414 -6.76 -27.59 0.85
N ILE A 415 -5.78 -27.24 1.69
CA ILE A 415 -4.37 -27.47 1.37
C ILE A 415 -4.08 -28.97 1.49
N VAL A 416 -3.33 -29.48 0.51
CA VAL A 416 -3.20 -30.91 0.22
C VAL A 416 -2.20 -31.65 1.13
N ALA A 417 -1.30 -31.01 1.89
CA ALA A 417 -0.42 -31.76 2.79
C ALA A 417 0.23 -30.91 3.91
N PRO A 418 0.42 -31.46 5.13
CA PRO A 418 1.22 -30.85 6.20
C PRO A 418 2.66 -30.51 5.79
N GLU A 419 3.26 -31.28 4.88
CA GLU A 419 4.62 -31.07 4.35
C GLU A 419 4.78 -29.70 3.66
N SER A 420 3.67 -29.14 3.16
CA SER A 420 3.63 -27.83 2.51
C SER A 420 4.15 -26.72 3.42
N TRP A 421 3.92 -26.81 4.73
CA TRP A 421 4.37 -25.78 5.68
C TRP A 421 5.88 -25.79 5.87
N ASN A 422 6.52 -26.96 5.90
CA ASN A 422 7.98 -27.08 5.99
C ASN A 422 8.66 -26.56 4.71
N ASN A 423 8.05 -26.82 3.55
CA ASN A 423 8.52 -26.28 2.28
C ASN A 423 8.38 -24.75 2.26
N LEU A 424 7.26 -24.22 2.74
CA LEU A 424 7.05 -22.78 2.84
C LEU A 424 8.04 -22.12 3.80
N GLN A 425 8.32 -22.72 4.96
CA GLN A 425 9.38 -22.26 5.88
C GLN A 425 10.77 -22.22 5.21
N THR A 426 11.04 -23.15 4.28
CA THR A 426 12.30 -23.16 3.53
C THR A 426 12.41 -21.93 2.62
N VAL A 427 11.31 -21.56 1.95
CA VAL A 427 11.21 -20.31 1.16
C VAL A 427 11.44 -19.10 2.06
N SER A 428 10.88 -19.12 3.27
CA SER A 428 10.98 -18.02 4.23
C SER A 428 12.39 -17.70 4.72
N ARG A 429 13.37 -18.60 4.53
CA ARG A 429 14.74 -18.40 5.05
C ARG A 429 15.45 -17.17 4.48
N ARG A 430 15.08 -16.72 3.28
CA ARG A 430 15.63 -15.52 2.64
C ARG A 430 14.69 -14.32 2.63
N LEU A 431 13.50 -14.45 3.21
CA LEU A 431 12.58 -13.32 3.32
C LEU A 431 13.19 -12.27 4.24
N GLU A 432 13.19 -11.04 3.73
CA GLU A 432 13.59 -9.82 4.43
C GLU A 432 12.35 -9.00 4.78
N VAL A 433 11.32 -9.02 3.91
CA VAL A 433 10.11 -8.21 4.06
C VAL A 433 8.85 -9.05 3.89
N VAL A 434 7.95 -8.99 4.87
CA VAL A 434 6.61 -9.56 4.79
C VAL A 434 5.58 -8.46 5.02
N LEU A 435 4.75 -8.23 4.01
CA LEU A 435 3.65 -7.27 4.04
C LEU A 435 2.33 -8.01 3.93
N PHE A 436 1.70 -8.27 5.06
CA PHE A 436 0.36 -8.83 5.14
C PHE A 436 -0.61 -7.69 5.44
N ALA A 437 -1.06 -6.97 4.41
CA ALA A 437 -1.92 -5.81 4.60
C ALA A 437 -2.59 -5.36 3.29
N ASP A 438 -3.86 -4.98 3.41
CA ASP A 438 -4.45 -3.97 2.53
C ASP A 438 -5.05 -2.83 3.39
N LYS A 439 -4.71 -1.58 3.07
CA LYS A 439 -5.24 -0.38 3.74
C LYS A 439 -6.71 -0.13 3.38
N GLU A 440 -7.16 -0.68 2.27
CA GLU A 440 -8.51 -0.57 1.75
C GLU A 440 -9.38 -1.78 2.11
N TRP A 441 -8.87 -2.64 2.98
CA TRP A 441 -9.47 -3.90 3.34
C TRP A 441 -10.56 -3.66 4.39
N ARG A 442 -11.74 -3.24 3.92
CA ARG A 442 -12.96 -3.14 4.73
C ARG A 442 -13.68 -4.48 4.71
N ALA A 443 -13.17 -5.44 5.46
CA ALA A 443 -13.68 -6.78 5.41
C ALA A 443 -14.85 -6.99 6.41
N GLU A 444 -15.91 -7.68 6.00
CA GLU A 444 -17.19 -7.85 6.70
C GLU A 444 -17.20 -9.05 7.70
N GLY A 445 -16.24 -9.08 8.65
CA GLY A 445 -16.28 -10.03 9.78
C GLY A 445 -14.91 -10.34 10.39
N PRO A 446 -14.82 -11.02 11.53
CA PRO A 446 -13.57 -11.64 11.99
C PRO A 446 -13.21 -12.87 11.14
N ILE A 447 -11.97 -13.35 11.28
CA ILE A 447 -11.57 -14.67 10.78
C ILE A 447 -12.41 -15.74 11.49
N SER A 448 -12.99 -16.67 10.74
CA SER A 448 -13.76 -17.78 11.31
C SER A 448 -12.83 -18.75 12.04
N PRO A 449 -13.27 -19.39 13.13
CA PRO A 449 -12.47 -20.39 13.81
C PRO A 449 -11.96 -21.51 12.88
N GLY A 450 -12.77 -21.91 11.89
CA GLY A 450 -12.40 -22.93 10.90
C GLY A 450 -11.32 -22.50 9.90
N CYS A 451 -11.01 -21.20 9.81
CA CYS A 451 -9.92 -20.65 9.00
C CYS A 451 -8.68 -20.28 9.83
N GLN A 452 -8.80 -20.21 11.16
CA GLN A 452 -7.73 -19.75 12.05
C GLN A 452 -6.48 -20.65 11.96
N ASP A 453 -6.65 -21.97 11.96
CA ASP A 453 -5.53 -22.92 11.85
C ASP A 453 -4.71 -22.71 10.56
N PHE A 454 -5.40 -22.42 9.45
CA PHE A 454 -4.74 -22.09 8.19
C PHE A 454 -3.96 -20.78 8.28
N VAL A 455 -4.56 -19.74 8.88
CA VAL A 455 -3.93 -18.43 9.05
C VAL A 455 -2.68 -18.55 9.91
N ASP A 456 -2.77 -19.27 11.03
CA ASP A 456 -1.66 -19.49 11.96
C ASP A 456 -0.56 -20.31 11.33
N ALA A 457 -0.90 -21.39 10.62
CA ALA A 457 0.09 -22.22 9.93
C ALA A 457 0.80 -21.43 8.81
N TYR A 458 0.05 -20.66 8.02
CA TYR A 458 0.59 -19.85 6.93
C TYR A 458 1.48 -18.72 7.47
N LEU A 459 0.98 -17.90 8.39
CA LEU A 459 1.75 -16.82 8.99
C LEU A 459 2.96 -17.35 9.76
N GLY A 460 2.79 -18.43 10.52
CA GLY A 460 3.88 -19.10 11.23
C GLY A 460 4.97 -19.57 10.27
N ALA A 461 4.61 -20.10 9.10
CA ALA A 461 5.57 -20.51 8.08
C ALA A 461 6.30 -19.31 7.45
N ILE A 462 5.59 -18.28 6.99
CA ILE A 462 6.23 -17.12 6.32
C ILE A 462 7.06 -16.26 7.28
N LEU A 463 6.63 -16.16 8.54
CA LEU A 463 7.29 -15.31 9.55
C LEU A 463 8.40 -16.04 10.33
N SER A 464 8.65 -17.32 10.04
CA SER A 464 9.71 -18.10 10.68
C SER A 464 11.13 -17.75 10.19
N GLY A 465 11.26 -16.94 9.13
CA GLY A 465 12.54 -16.60 8.52
C GLY A 465 13.49 -15.85 9.48
N PRO A 466 14.77 -16.23 9.58
CA PRO A 466 15.73 -15.57 10.48
C PRO A 466 16.26 -14.23 9.94
N ARG A 467 16.02 -13.93 8.65
CA ARG A 467 16.48 -12.72 7.96
C ARG A 467 15.43 -11.62 7.87
N LEU A 468 14.28 -11.78 8.54
CA LEU A 468 13.20 -10.79 8.47
C LEU A 468 13.66 -9.47 9.08
N GLU A 469 13.65 -8.44 8.24
CA GLU A 469 13.97 -7.05 8.58
C GLU A 469 12.70 -6.23 8.78
N ARG A 470 11.65 -6.48 7.99
CA ARG A 470 10.39 -5.75 8.07
C ARG A 470 9.19 -6.67 8.06
N VAL A 471 8.39 -6.58 9.11
CA VAL A 471 7.13 -7.30 9.25
C VAL A 471 6.00 -6.31 9.43
N VAL A 472 5.03 -6.34 8.51
CA VAL A 472 3.79 -5.58 8.60
C VAL A 472 2.64 -6.58 8.54
N VAL A 473 1.88 -6.71 9.62
CA VAL A 473 0.70 -7.59 9.69
C VAL A 473 -0.51 -6.75 10.08
N ARG A 474 -1.50 -6.70 9.19
CA ARG A 474 -2.77 -6.04 9.39
C ARG A 474 -3.92 -6.97 9.07
N LEU A 475 -4.73 -7.27 10.07
CA LEU A 475 -5.92 -8.11 9.95
C LEU A 475 -7.19 -7.32 10.25
N PRO A 476 -7.65 -6.46 9.33
CA PRO A 476 -8.71 -5.48 9.60
C PRO A 476 -9.89 -6.09 10.34
N ALA A 477 -10.20 -5.53 11.51
CA ALA A 477 -11.45 -5.82 12.18
C ALA A 477 -12.60 -5.17 11.38
N PRO A 478 -13.78 -5.81 11.30
CA PRO A 478 -14.93 -5.22 10.62
C PRO A 478 -15.35 -3.90 11.30
N GLN A 479 -15.40 -2.82 10.53
CA GLN A 479 -16.04 -1.58 10.94
C GLN A 479 -17.57 -1.69 10.78
N PRO A 480 -18.40 -1.03 11.61
CA PRO A 480 -18.10 -0.29 12.84
C PRO A 480 -18.50 -1.05 14.12
N MET A 481 -18.68 -2.38 14.09
CA MET A 481 -19.42 -3.09 15.15
C MET A 481 -18.77 -4.35 15.77
N SER A 482 -17.55 -4.79 15.42
CA SER A 482 -17.00 -6.00 16.06
C SER A 482 -15.74 -5.79 16.92
N ILE A 483 -15.83 -6.37 18.12
CA ILE A 483 -14.86 -6.51 19.22
C ILE A 483 -13.88 -7.69 18.97
N ILE A 484 -14.01 -8.39 17.85
CA ILE A 484 -13.32 -9.66 17.63
C ILE A 484 -12.13 -9.40 16.72
N SER A 485 -11.01 -9.03 17.34
CA SER A 485 -9.72 -9.08 16.66
C SER A 485 -9.26 -10.53 16.50
N SER A 486 -8.46 -10.80 15.47
CA SER A 486 -8.06 -12.17 15.14
C SER A 486 -7.00 -12.67 16.13
N PRO A 487 -7.17 -13.84 16.79
CA PRO A 487 -6.22 -14.35 17.77
C PRO A 487 -4.94 -14.83 17.09
N LEU A 488 -3.97 -13.93 16.91
CA LEU A 488 -2.66 -14.23 16.31
C LEU A 488 -1.50 -14.19 17.30
N GLY A 489 -1.78 -13.96 18.58
CA GLY A 489 -0.76 -13.74 19.61
C GLY A 489 0.34 -14.79 19.62
N THR A 490 -0.05 -16.06 19.66
CA THR A 490 0.87 -17.20 19.67
C THR A 490 1.76 -17.20 18.43
N THR A 491 1.18 -17.13 17.23
CA THR A 491 1.90 -17.11 15.95
C THR A 491 2.88 -15.95 15.86
N ILE A 492 2.44 -14.73 16.18
CA ILE A 492 3.29 -13.52 16.14
C ILE A 492 4.39 -13.57 17.20
N SER A 493 4.16 -14.18 18.36
CA SER A 493 5.18 -14.30 19.40
C SER A 493 6.37 -15.19 18.99
N THR A 494 6.20 -16.03 17.96
CA THR A 494 7.27 -16.93 17.46
C THR A 494 8.24 -16.28 16.48
N ILE A 495 7.96 -15.05 16.03
CA ILE A 495 8.79 -14.33 15.04
C ILE A 495 10.26 -14.25 15.52
N HIS A 496 11.18 -14.49 14.58
CA HIS A 496 12.60 -14.19 14.78
C HIS A 496 12.85 -12.69 14.59
N THR A 497 13.35 -12.05 15.63
CA THR A 497 13.48 -10.58 15.70
C THR A 497 14.93 -10.09 15.70
N SER A 498 15.91 -10.99 15.56
CA SER A 498 17.34 -10.65 15.65
C SER A 498 17.80 -9.71 14.55
N SER A 499 17.17 -9.78 13.38
CA SER A 499 17.44 -8.92 12.21
C SER A 499 16.34 -7.89 11.99
N LEU A 500 15.32 -7.86 12.85
CA LEU A 500 14.17 -7.02 12.65
C LEU A 500 14.55 -5.55 12.85
N VAL A 501 14.11 -4.73 11.90
CA VAL A 501 14.30 -3.28 11.86
C VAL A 501 12.94 -2.60 12.04
N GLN A 502 11.89 -3.17 11.44
CA GLN A 502 10.54 -2.63 11.51
C GLN A 502 9.50 -3.70 11.83
N LEU A 503 8.66 -3.41 12.83
CA LEU A 503 7.51 -4.21 13.20
C LEU A 503 6.25 -3.33 13.20
N SER A 504 5.25 -3.69 12.42
CA SER A 504 3.94 -3.04 12.44
C SER A 504 2.86 -4.10 12.55
N LEU A 505 2.12 -4.04 13.64
CA LEU A 505 1.01 -4.94 13.94
C LEU A 505 -0.27 -4.12 14.02
N SER A 506 -1.32 -4.60 13.37
CA SER A 506 -2.60 -3.92 13.32
C SER A 506 -3.78 -4.89 13.39
N ASP A 507 -4.79 -4.54 14.18
CA ASP A 507 -6.08 -5.24 14.23
C ASP A 507 -5.99 -6.72 14.72
N ILE A 508 -5.12 -7.02 15.69
CA ILE A 508 -4.89 -8.40 16.19
C ILE A 508 -5.22 -8.56 17.68
N SER A 509 -5.62 -9.77 18.08
CA SER A 509 -5.78 -10.17 19.48
C SER A 509 -4.60 -11.01 19.96
N MET A 510 -4.14 -10.76 21.17
CA MET A 510 -3.10 -11.55 21.82
C MET A 510 -3.19 -11.49 23.34
N THR A 511 -2.57 -12.44 24.03
CA THR A 511 -2.46 -12.37 25.50
C THR A 511 -1.30 -11.47 25.90
N GLN A 512 -1.28 -11.02 27.16
CA GLN A 512 -0.12 -10.32 27.73
C GLN A 512 1.16 -11.15 27.57
N ASN A 513 1.10 -12.47 27.80
CA ASN A 513 2.29 -13.33 27.70
C ASN A 513 2.85 -13.38 26.27
N ASP A 514 1.98 -13.44 25.26
CA ASP A 514 2.40 -13.42 23.86
C ASP A 514 3.08 -12.10 23.50
N LEU A 515 2.48 -10.98 23.91
CA LEU A 515 3.02 -9.65 23.66
C LEU A 515 4.35 -9.44 24.39
N GLU A 516 4.45 -9.82 25.66
CA GLU A 516 5.71 -9.72 26.40
C GLU A 516 6.80 -10.59 25.76
N THR A 517 6.46 -11.80 25.30
CA THR A 517 7.39 -12.70 24.60
C THR A 517 7.92 -12.05 23.34
N LEU A 518 7.04 -11.45 22.53
CA LEU A 518 7.43 -10.68 21.35
C LEU A 518 8.34 -9.49 21.73
N CYS A 519 7.95 -8.67 22.70
CA CYS A 519 8.68 -7.48 23.11
C CYS A 519 10.07 -7.79 23.65
N ARG A 520 10.25 -8.88 24.41
CA ARG A 520 11.57 -9.30 24.94
C ARG A 520 12.55 -9.66 23.83
N LYS A 521 12.05 -10.20 22.72
CA LYS A 521 12.86 -10.61 21.58
C LYS A 521 13.31 -9.42 20.73
N LEU A 522 12.68 -8.24 20.81
CA LEU A 522 13.08 -7.06 20.04
C LEU A 522 14.59 -6.76 20.24
N GLY A 523 15.28 -6.62 19.12
CA GLY A 523 16.73 -6.42 19.05
C GLY A 523 17.15 -4.95 18.99
N ASP A 524 18.46 -4.71 19.08
CA ASP A 524 19.03 -3.36 19.06
C ASP A 524 19.01 -2.72 17.65
N SER A 525 18.69 -3.49 16.61
CA SER A 525 18.53 -3.00 15.22
C SER A 525 17.20 -2.30 14.97
N MET A 526 16.26 -2.33 15.93
CA MET A 526 14.93 -1.76 15.73
C MET A 526 14.97 -0.25 15.44
N GLU A 527 14.30 0.12 14.36
CA GLU A 527 14.05 1.50 13.92
C GLU A 527 12.59 1.89 14.09
N SER A 528 11.65 0.94 14.02
CA SER A 528 10.23 1.26 14.16
C SER A 528 9.42 0.10 14.76
N VAL A 529 8.61 0.42 15.77
CA VAL A 529 7.57 -0.46 16.31
C VAL A 529 6.24 0.26 16.31
N THR A 530 5.25 -0.28 15.62
CA THR A 530 3.89 0.26 15.55
C THR A 530 2.90 -0.81 15.98
N LEU A 531 2.17 -0.52 17.04
CA LEU A 531 1.09 -1.34 17.57
C LEU A 531 -0.21 -0.55 17.41
N THR A 532 -1.12 -1.03 16.56
CA THR A 532 -2.37 -0.32 16.24
C THR A 532 -3.56 -1.24 16.41
N ASP A 533 -4.62 -0.80 17.08
CA ASP A 533 -5.84 -1.60 17.27
C ASP A 533 -5.54 -3.02 17.81
N ILE A 534 -4.57 -3.13 18.72
CA ILE A 534 -4.19 -4.38 19.37
C ILE A 534 -5.12 -4.59 20.57
N VAL A 535 -5.73 -5.78 20.66
CA VAL A 535 -6.60 -6.14 21.78
C VAL A 535 -5.91 -7.18 22.66
N LEU A 536 -5.63 -6.81 23.92
CA LEU A 536 -5.23 -7.80 24.92
C LEU A 536 -6.46 -8.61 25.36
N SER A 537 -6.50 -9.87 24.98
CA SER A 537 -7.57 -10.80 25.37
C SER A 537 -7.54 -11.08 26.88
N GLN A 538 -6.33 -11.12 27.45
CA GLN A 538 -6.05 -11.39 28.85
C GLN A 538 -4.77 -10.66 29.31
N GLY A 539 -4.82 -10.10 30.52
CA GLY A 539 -3.67 -9.48 31.19
C GLY A 539 -3.66 -7.94 31.14
N SER A 540 -2.49 -7.38 31.40
CA SER A 540 -2.20 -5.96 31.55
C SER A 540 -1.19 -5.49 30.49
N TRP A 541 -1.35 -4.25 30.02
CA TRP A 541 -0.42 -3.57 29.13
C TRP A 541 0.82 -3.03 29.84
N ALA A 542 0.77 -2.85 31.17
CA ALA A 542 1.84 -2.22 31.93
C ALA A 542 3.20 -2.91 31.71
N ASN A 543 3.26 -4.24 31.81
CA ASN A 543 4.51 -4.97 31.65
C ASN A 543 5.04 -4.99 30.21
N PRO A 544 4.22 -5.26 29.17
CA PRO A 544 4.64 -5.06 27.79
C PRO A 544 5.26 -3.68 27.52
N ILE A 545 4.61 -2.61 27.99
CA ILE A 545 5.10 -1.23 27.82
C ILE A 545 6.42 -1.02 28.56
N GLU A 546 6.56 -1.56 29.77
CA GLU A 546 7.82 -1.53 30.52
C GLU A 546 8.98 -2.19 29.76
N ILE A 547 8.74 -3.37 29.19
CA ILE A 547 9.73 -4.12 28.42
C ILE A 547 10.15 -3.33 27.17
N ILE A 548 9.18 -2.76 26.44
CA ILE A 548 9.45 -1.96 25.25
C ILE A 548 10.25 -0.70 25.62
N HIS A 549 9.85 0.00 26.69
CA HIS A 549 10.59 1.17 27.20
C HIS A 549 12.04 0.80 27.50
N HIS A 550 12.30 -0.25 28.28
CA HIS A 550 13.66 -0.69 28.61
C HIS A 550 14.49 -1.03 27.36
N LYS A 551 13.85 -1.59 26.32
CA LYS A 551 14.53 -1.98 25.07
C LYS A 551 14.80 -0.80 24.15
N LEU A 552 13.86 0.14 24.02
CA LEU A 552 13.85 1.11 22.93
C LEU A 552 14.13 2.55 23.38
N SER A 553 13.92 2.93 24.64
CA SER A 553 13.91 4.33 25.08
C SER A 553 15.19 5.09 24.74
N LYS A 554 16.36 4.49 24.99
CA LYS A 554 17.65 5.08 24.63
C LYS A 554 17.77 5.32 23.11
N ARG A 555 17.30 4.39 22.28
CA ARG A 555 17.32 4.55 20.82
C ARG A 555 16.31 5.59 20.35
N CYS A 556 15.15 5.68 21.00
CA CYS A 556 14.14 6.69 20.72
C CYS A 556 14.66 8.10 21.05
N GLN A 557 15.32 8.29 22.19
CA GLN A 557 15.99 9.54 22.57
C GLN A 557 17.09 9.93 21.56
N ASP A 558 17.85 8.94 21.08
CA ASP A 558 18.84 9.12 20.01
C ASP A 558 18.21 9.38 18.62
N ARG A 559 16.88 9.36 18.48
CA ARG A 559 16.13 9.44 17.21
C ARG A 559 16.49 8.35 16.20
N LYS A 560 16.92 7.19 16.70
CA LYS A 560 17.23 5.99 15.91
C LYS A 560 16.10 4.97 15.91
N CYS A 561 15.09 5.16 16.75
CA CYS A 561 13.91 4.32 16.83
C CYS A 561 12.65 5.18 17.00
N TYR A 562 11.53 4.69 16.50
CA TYR A 562 10.21 5.29 16.67
C TYR A 562 9.21 4.25 17.16
N PHE A 563 8.45 4.60 18.19
CA PHE A 563 7.39 3.77 18.76
C PHE A 563 6.04 4.48 18.59
N THR A 564 5.00 3.68 18.30
CA THR A 564 3.62 4.17 18.27
C THR A 564 2.67 3.10 18.78
N LEU A 565 1.82 3.51 19.73
CA LEU A 565 0.70 2.76 20.26
C LEU A 565 -0.59 3.52 19.93
N TRP A 566 -1.36 2.98 18.98
CA TRP A 566 -2.60 3.59 18.54
C TRP A 566 -3.80 2.72 18.87
N SER A 567 -4.78 3.29 19.57
CA SER A 567 -6.03 2.61 19.93
C SER A 567 -5.87 1.20 20.54
N PRO A 568 -5.02 1.00 21.57
CA PRO A 568 -4.95 -0.26 22.28
C PRO A 568 -6.27 -0.58 23.02
N GLU A 569 -6.56 -1.86 23.19
CA GLU A 569 -7.72 -2.35 23.95
C GLU A 569 -7.33 -3.51 24.88
N GLY A 570 -8.19 -3.80 25.86
CA GLY A 570 -7.95 -4.75 26.93
C GLY A 570 -7.10 -4.16 28.06
N GLY A 571 -7.05 -4.86 29.21
CA GLY A 571 -6.34 -4.39 30.41
C GLY A 571 -6.80 -3.00 30.85
N GLU A 572 -5.83 -2.11 31.04
CA GLU A 572 -5.99 -0.72 31.49
C GLU A 572 -6.74 0.17 30.50
N PHE A 573 -6.74 -0.18 29.20
CA PHE A 573 -7.47 0.60 28.18
C PHE A 573 -8.95 0.23 28.08
N GLY A 574 -9.39 -0.81 28.81
CA GLY A 574 -10.75 -1.34 28.71
C GLY A 574 -11.07 -1.88 27.32
N ARG A 575 -12.34 -2.27 27.11
CA ARG A 575 -12.82 -2.68 25.78
C ARG A 575 -13.73 -1.60 25.21
N LYS A 576 -13.67 -1.38 23.89
CA LYS A 576 -14.61 -0.46 23.25
C LYS A 576 -16.07 -0.96 23.46
N PRO A 577 -17.00 -0.08 23.87
CA PRO A 577 -18.41 -0.44 23.98
C PRO A 577 -18.97 -0.94 22.64
N ARG A 578 -19.84 -1.96 22.69
CA ARG A 578 -20.54 -2.47 21.50
C ARG A 578 -21.38 -1.35 20.87
N GLY A 579 -21.18 -1.07 19.58
CA GLY A 579 -22.08 -0.21 18.79
C GLY A 579 -21.75 1.29 18.73
N MET A 580 -20.60 1.75 19.23
CA MET A 580 -20.16 3.13 18.98
C MET A 580 -19.58 3.25 17.55
N GLY A 581 -20.35 3.82 16.63
CA GLY A 581 -19.83 4.25 15.33
C GLY A 581 -18.73 5.31 15.48
N ARG A 582 -18.00 5.59 14.38
CA ARG A 582 -16.92 6.61 14.35
C ARG A 582 -17.37 7.99 14.89
N GLY A 583 -18.66 8.31 14.87
CA GLY A 583 -19.22 9.56 15.40
C GLY A 583 -19.51 9.60 16.91
N SER A 584 -19.73 8.45 17.57
CA SER A 584 -20.06 8.39 19.01
C SER A 584 -18.91 7.90 19.90
N GLY A 585 -17.78 7.47 19.32
CA GLY A 585 -16.57 7.11 20.05
C GLY A 585 -15.85 8.26 20.76
N HIS A 586 -16.36 9.50 20.67
CA HIS A 586 -15.71 10.70 21.20
C HIS A 586 -15.36 10.62 22.69
N GLU A 587 -16.12 9.88 23.51
CA GLU A 587 -15.80 9.70 24.93
C GLU A 587 -14.75 8.62 25.20
N PHE A 588 -14.76 7.50 24.46
CA PHE A 588 -13.69 6.49 24.57
C PHE A 588 -12.35 7.06 24.09
N TYR A 589 -12.38 7.86 23.01
CA TYR A 589 -11.20 8.58 22.52
C TYR A 589 -10.69 9.66 23.49
N LYS A 590 -11.56 10.23 24.34
CA LYS A 590 -11.15 11.24 25.34
C LYS A 590 -10.25 10.67 26.45
N LEU A 591 -10.35 9.38 26.79
CA LEU A 591 -9.52 8.76 27.83
C LEU A 591 -8.43 7.84 27.24
N GLY A 592 -8.77 7.06 26.21
CA GLY A 592 -7.83 6.10 25.61
C GLY A 592 -6.71 6.74 24.79
N ILE A 593 -6.99 7.79 23.99
CA ILE A 593 -5.96 8.45 23.17
C ILE A 593 -4.93 9.17 24.06
N PRO A 594 -5.32 9.96 25.09
CA PRO A 594 -4.34 10.58 25.96
C PRO A 594 -3.47 9.57 26.71
N LEU A 595 -4.05 8.46 27.18
CA LEU A 595 -3.27 7.42 27.87
C LEU A 595 -2.31 6.69 26.94
N ALA A 596 -2.74 6.34 25.73
CA ALA A 596 -1.87 5.71 24.72
C ALA A 596 -0.75 6.68 24.29
N SER A 597 -1.06 7.96 24.11
CA SER A 597 -0.06 8.99 23.83
C SER A 597 0.95 9.19 24.97
N LYS A 598 0.52 9.05 26.24
CA LYS A 598 1.45 9.04 27.39
C LYS A 598 2.34 7.80 27.38
N CYS A 599 1.82 6.63 26.99
CA CYS A 599 2.62 5.42 26.83
C CYS A 599 3.68 5.60 25.73
N ASP A 600 3.29 6.22 24.60
CA ASP A 600 4.23 6.58 23.54
C ASP A 600 5.33 7.50 24.06
N GLN A 601 4.97 8.58 24.74
CA GLN A 601 5.94 9.52 25.34
C GLN A 601 6.88 8.81 26.32
N TYR A 602 6.34 7.95 27.18
CA TYR A 602 7.11 7.13 28.12
C TYR A 602 8.13 6.25 27.39
N VAL A 603 7.68 5.43 26.43
CA VAL A 603 8.57 4.55 25.65
C VAL A 603 9.59 5.34 24.84
N MET A 604 9.21 6.50 24.32
CA MET A 604 10.10 7.40 23.58
C MET A 604 11.12 8.11 24.48
N GLY A 605 11.02 7.95 25.81
CA GLY A 605 11.95 8.53 26.79
C GLY A 605 11.76 10.02 27.00
N ASP A 606 10.53 10.53 26.88
CA ASP A 606 10.19 11.92 27.19
C ASP A 606 10.40 12.21 28.68
N GLU A 607 11.23 13.20 29.00
CA GLU A 607 11.57 13.57 30.39
C GLU A 607 10.35 13.96 31.24
N ARG A 608 9.21 14.30 30.61
CA ARG A 608 7.97 14.65 31.30
C ARG A 608 7.19 13.43 31.80
N VAL A 609 7.50 12.24 31.29
CA VAL A 609 6.83 10.97 31.64
C VAL A 609 7.90 9.97 32.06
N THR A 610 8.31 10.03 33.33
CA THR A 610 9.40 9.21 33.87
C THR A 610 8.94 7.85 34.41
N GLU A 611 7.64 7.72 34.67
CA GLU A 611 7.03 6.50 35.20
C GLU A 611 6.05 5.91 34.18
N ASN A 612 5.93 4.58 34.22
CA ASN A 612 4.98 3.87 33.38
C ASN A 612 3.55 4.31 33.71
N PRO A 613 2.85 5.00 32.78
CA PRO A 613 1.57 5.64 33.07
C PRO A 613 0.46 4.63 33.39
N LEU A 614 0.66 3.35 33.08
CA LEU A 614 -0.31 2.28 33.33
C LEU A 614 -0.23 1.72 34.76
N ARG A 615 0.87 1.96 35.50
CA ARG A 615 1.04 1.48 36.88
C ARG A 615 0.35 2.38 37.91
N THR A 616 0.23 3.67 37.61
CA THR A 616 -0.36 4.68 38.50
C THR A 616 -1.88 4.73 38.40
N THR A 617 -2.45 4.50 37.21
CA THR A 617 -3.92 4.54 36.99
C THR A 617 -4.69 3.43 37.70
N VAL A 618 -4.07 2.31 38.07
CA VAL A 618 -4.76 1.21 38.80
C VAL A 618 -5.06 1.58 40.26
N ALA A 619 -4.44 2.64 40.80
CA ALA A 619 -4.70 3.10 42.17
C ALA A 619 -5.84 4.15 42.28
N GLU A 620 -6.27 4.74 41.16
CA GLU A 620 -7.26 5.83 41.12
C GLU A 620 -8.55 5.49 40.34
N MET A 621 -8.68 4.26 39.83
CA MET A 621 -9.91 3.68 39.24
C MET A 621 -10.34 2.47 40.06
#